data_AF-A0A969SU74-F1
#
_entry.id   AF-A0A969SU74-F1
#
_cell.length_a   1.000
_cell.length_b   1.000
_cell.length_c   1.000
_cell.angle_alpha   90.00
_cell.angle_beta   90.00
_cell.angle_gamma   90.00
#
_symmetry.space_group_name_H-M   'P 1'
#
loop_
_entity.id
_entity.type
_entity.pdbx_description
1 polymer ?
#
loop_
_entity_poly.entity_id
_entity_poly.type
_entity_poly.pdbx_seq_one_letter_code
_entity_poly.pdbx_strand_id
1 'polypeptide(L)'
;LSLRYKTDDHLWFAFFHEAGHLLLHGKREVFLEGAIAQDSQKQDLEMEADTFAADTLIPPDALKQFLKLGQRSKAAIEQFAAKIGIAPGIVVGRLQHDDVLPKSHCNALKQRFEWAE
;
A
#
# COMPACT_ATOMS: atom_id res chain seq x y z
N LEU A 1 -11.79 7.49 3.74
CA LEU A 1 -11.32 6.52 4.77
C LEU A 1 -12.43 5.87 5.60
N SER A 2 -12.94 4.71 5.14
CA SER A 2 -13.75 3.79 5.97
C SER A 2 -12.85 3.19 7.07
N LEU A 3 -13.16 3.44 8.34
CA LEU A 3 -12.38 3.10 9.56
C LEU A 3 -12.26 1.58 9.85
N ARG A 4 -12.15 0.74 8.81
CA ARG A 4 -12.02 -0.71 8.94
C ARG A 4 -10.57 -1.20 8.76
N TYR A 5 -9.58 -0.34 8.95
CA TYR A 5 -8.17 -0.71 8.90
C TYR A 5 -7.79 -1.47 10.17
N LYS A 6 -7.84 -2.81 10.09
CA LYS A 6 -7.50 -3.68 11.21
C LYS A 6 -6.00 -3.85 11.41
N THR A 7 -5.19 -3.48 10.41
CA THR A 7 -3.75 -3.75 10.38
C THR A 7 -2.94 -2.60 9.77
N ASP A 8 -1.66 -2.54 10.13
CA ASP A 8 -0.67 -1.55 9.69
C ASP A 8 -0.53 -1.44 8.17
N ASP A 9 -0.51 -2.56 7.46
CA ASP A 9 -0.47 -2.57 6.00
C ASP A 9 -1.64 -1.82 5.36
N HIS A 10 -2.87 -2.09 5.80
CA HIS A 10 -4.04 -1.43 5.24
C HIS A 10 -4.13 0.05 5.65
N LEU A 11 -3.76 0.38 6.89
CA LEU A 11 -3.77 1.76 7.36
C LEU A 11 -2.81 2.61 6.52
N TRP A 12 -1.56 2.17 6.40
CA TRP A 12 -0.54 2.95 5.70
C TRP A 12 -0.82 3.00 4.20
N PHE A 13 -1.28 1.92 3.59
CA PHE A 13 -1.67 1.95 2.18
C PHE A 13 -2.78 2.98 1.93
N ALA A 14 -3.85 2.95 2.73
CA ALA A 14 -4.95 3.89 2.57
C ALA A 14 -4.53 5.34 2.84
N PHE A 15 -3.68 5.59 3.84
CA PHE A 15 -3.15 6.92 4.10
C PHE A 15 -2.39 7.48 2.89
N PHE A 16 -1.47 6.71 2.31
CA PHE A 16 -0.70 7.15 1.15
C PHE A 16 -1.55 7.22 -0.13
N HIS A 17 -2.61 6.41 -0.25
CA HIS A 17 -3.58 6.51 -1.34
C HIS A 17 -4.27 7.87 -1.36
N GLU A 18 -4.84 8.27 -0.22
CA GLU A 18 -5.50 9.56 -0.05
C GLU A 18 -4.49 10.71 -0.20
N ALA A 19 -3.25 10.54 0.27
CA ALA A 19 -2.17 11.49 0.00
C ALA A 19 -1.83 11.58 -1.49
N GLY A 20 -1.90 10.47 -2.23
CA GLY A 20 -1.73 10.42 -3.69
C GLY A 20 -2.77 11.27 -4.41
N HIS A 21 -4.05 11.12 -4.06
CA HIS A 21 -5.13 11.97 -4.57
C HIS A 21 -4.85 13.46 -4.33
N LEU A 22 -4.45 13.83 -3.11
CA LEU A 22 -4.12 15.22 -2.77
C LEU A 22 -2.92 15.77 -3.55
N LEU A 23 -1.84 14.99 -3.67
CA LEU A 23 -0.58 15.43 -4.27
C LEU A 23 -0.60 15.43 -5.80
N LEU A 24 -1.22 14.41 -6.40
CA LEU A 24 -1.25 14.22 -7.85
C LEU A 24 -2.47 14.88 -8.49
N HIS A 25 -3.60 14.90 -7.78
CA HIS A 25 -4.89 15.23 -8.37
C HIS A 25 -5.62 16.40 -7.70
N GLY A 26 -5.10 16.98 -6.63
CA GLY A 26 -5.83 17.98 -5.81
C GLY A 26 -6.44 19.16 -6.57
N LYS A 27 -5.92 19.55 -7.74
CA LYS A 27 -6.61 20.51 -8.64
C LYS A 27 -7.59 19.84 -9.60
N ARG A 28 -7.22 18.68 -10.16
CA ARG A 28 -8.03 17.90 -11.12
C ARG A 28 -9.32 17.36 -10.50
N GLU A 29 -9.31 16.93 -9.24
CA GLU A 29 -10.52 16.45 -8.55
C GLU A 29 -11.61 17.52 -8.46
N VAL A 30 -11.23 18.75 -8.10
CA VAL A 30 -12.16 19.90 -8.04
C VAL A 30 -12.77 20.21 -9.42
N PHE A 31 -12.01 20.05 -10.50
CA PHE A 31 -12.54 20.20 -11.86
C PHE A 31 -13.46 19.03 -12.28
N LEU A 32 -13.18 17.81 -11.83
CA LEU A 32 -14.00 16.63 -12.09
C LEU A 32 -15.30 16.60 -11.28
N GLU A 33 -15.40 17.25 -10.12
CA GLU A 33 -16.68 17.40 -9.41
C GLU A 33 -17.63 18.38 -10.11
N GLY A 34 -17.10 19.39 -10.81
CA GLY A 34 -17.89 20.39 -11.53
C GLY A 34 -18.33 19.95 -12.94
N ALA A 35 -17.68 18.94 -13.52
CA ALA A 35 -18.01 18.36 -14.83
C ALA A 35 -18.52 16.92 -14.65
N ILE A 36 -19.33 16.39 -15.56
CA ILE A 36 -19.63 14.95 -15.56
C ILE A 36 -18.36 14.21 -15.99
N ALA A 37 -17.51 13.86 -15.02
CA ALA A 37 -16.31 13.09 -15.27
C ALA A 37 -16.68 11.72 -15.88
N GLN A 38 -15.97 11.32 -16.93
CA GLN A 38 -16.15 9.98 -17.51
C GLN A 38 -15.58 8.92 -16.55
N ASP A 39 -16.22 7.76 -16.46
CA ASP A 39 -15.81 6.67 -15.57
C ASP A 39 -14.34 6.26 -15.78
N SER A 40 -13.83 6.33 -17.01
CA SER A 40 -12.42 6.06 -17.33
C SER A 40 -11.45 7.02 -16.65
N GLN A 41 -11.76 8.32 -16.61
CA GLN A 41 -10.90 9.30 -15.97
C GLN A 41 -10.83 9.09 -14.46
N LYS A 42 -11.94 8.74 -13.82
CA LYS A 42 -11.94 8.41 -12.38
C LYS A 42 -11.08 7.18 -12.11
N GLN A 43 -11.20 6.15 -12.96
CA GLN A 43 -10.40 4.94 -12.82
C GLN A 43 -8.90 5.20 -12.99
N ASP A 44 -8.51 6.09 -13.90
CA ASP A 44 -7.11 6.50 -14.07
C ASP A 44 -6.55 7.18 -12.82
N LEU A 45 -7.33 8.09 -12.20
CA LEU A 45 -6.91 8.77 -10.95
C LEU A 45 -6.75 7.76 -9.80
N GLU A 46 -7.69 6.84 -9.61
CA GLU A 46 -7.56 5.80 -8.59
C GLU A 46 -6.30 4.93 -8.82
N MET A 47 -6.01 4.57 -10.07
CA MET A 47 -4.83 3.77 -10.40
C MET A 47 -3.51 4.52 -10.16
N GLU A 48 -3.48 5.83 -10.44
CA GLU A 48 -2.34 6.68 -10.14
C GLU A 48 -2.11 6.79 -8.62
N ALA A 49 -3.18 6.93 -7.83
CA ALA A 49 -3.11 6.95 -6.37
C ALA A 49 -2.68 5.61 -5.76
N ASP A 50 -3.22 4.49 -6.27
CA ASP A 50 -2.81 3.13 -5.90
C ASP A 50 -1.31 2.93 -6.14
N THR A 51 -0.84 3.30 -7.34
CA THR A 51 0.58 3.18 -7.73
C THR A 51 1.46 4.06 -6.86
N PHE A 52 1.03 5.30 -6.60
CA PHE A 52 1.75 6.20 -5.71
C PHE A 52 1.89 5.63 -4.30
N ALA A 53 0.82 5.10 -3.71
CA ALA A 53 0.84 4.52 -2.38
C ALA A 53 1.75 3.28 -2.32
N ALA A 54 1.59 2.40 -3.29
CA ALA A 54 2.36 1.18 -3.47
C ALA A 54 3.87 1.45 -3.54
N ASP A 55 4.28 2.39 -4.38
CA ASP A 55 5.70 2.67 -4.67
C ASP A 55 6.36 3.57 -3.64
N THR A 56 5.58 4.42 -2.97
CA THR A 56 6.05 5.23 -1.83
C THR A 56 6.35 4.36 -0.62
N LEU A 57 5.47 3.38 -0.33
CA LEU A 57 5.67 2.47 0.80
C LEU A 57 6.81 1.50 0.56
N ILE A 58 6.89 0.93 -0.65
CA ILE A 58 7.92 -0.04 -1.00
C ILE A 58 8.51 0.34 -2.36
N PRO A 59 9.74 0.88 -2.39
CA PRO A 59 10.38 1.27 -3.64
C PRO A 59 10.44 0.10 -4.64
N PRO A 60 10.00 0.29 -5.91
CA PRO A 60 9.91 -0.80 -6.89
C PRO A 60 11.22 -1.56 -7.10
N ASP A 61 12.34 -0.84 -7.13
CA ASP A 61 13.67 -1.45 -7.29
C ASP A 61 14.06 -2.31 -6.09
N ALA A 62 13.72 -1.88 -4.88
CA ALA A 62 13.98 -2.64 -3.67
C ALA A 62 13.12 -3.92 -3.64
N LEU A 63 11.83 -3.81 -3.98
CA LEU A 63 10.92 -4.96 -4.09
C LEU A 63 11.42 -5.95 -5.15
N LYS A 64 11.79 -5.47 -6.34
CA LYS A 64 12.30 -6.30 -7.42
C LYS A 64 13.57 -7.06 -7.02
N GLN A 65 14.50 -6.41 -6.31
CA GLN A 65 15.70 -7.08 -5.79
C GLN A 65 15.33 -8.15 -4.76
N PHE A 66 14.42 -7.85 -3.84
CA PHE A 66 13.95 -8.80 -2.83
C PHE A 66 13.29 -10.04 -3.47
N LEU A 67 12.40 -9.84 -4.43
CA LEU A 67 11.70 -10.93 -5.13
C LEU A 67 12.66 -11.86 -5.89
N LYS A 68 13.75 -11.32 -6.46
CA LYS A 68 14.78 -12.11 -7.13
C LYS A 68 15.54 -13.06 -6.20
N LEU A 69 15.66 -12.74 -4.92
CA LEU A 69 16.31 -13.62 -3.94
C LEU A 69 15.47 -14.86 -3.63
N GLY A 70 14.17 -14.84 -3.95
CA GLY A 70 13.25 -15.96 -3.74
C GLY A 70 12.91 -16.25 -2.27
N GLN A 71 13.49 -15.51 -1.32
CA GLN A 71 13.30 -15.69 0.10
C GLN A 71 11.99 -15.03 0.56
N ARG A 72 11.03 -15.83 1.02
CA ARG A 72 9.70 -15.39 1.47
C ARG A 72 9.40 -15.80 2.92
N SER A 73 10.45 -16.14 3.67
CA SER A 73 10.32 -16.49 5.08
C SER A 73 10.01 -15.25 5.92
N LYS A 74 9.44 -15.46 7.11
CA LYS A 74 9.20 -14.39 8.08
C LYS A 74 10.46 -13.54 8.32
N ALA A 75 11.60 -14.20 8.54
CA ALA A 75 12.87 -13.55 8.79
C ALA A 75 13.37 -12.72 7.59
N ALA A 76 13.20 -13.22 6.36
CA ALA A 76 13.58 -12.48 5.16
C ALA A 76 12.73 -11.21 4.98
N ILE A 77 11.42 -11.31 5.27
CA ILE A 77 10.50 -10.17 5.22
C ILE A 77 10.87 -9.12 6.29
N GLU A 78 11.16 -9.55 7.53
CA GLU A 78 11.62 -8.66 8.60
C GLU A 78 12.92 -7.94 8.24
N GLN A 79 13.91 -8.67 7.70
CA GLN A 79 15.18 -8.08 7.27
C GLN A 79 15.01 -7.08 6.12
N PHE A 80 14.16 -7.40 5.14
CA PHE A 80 13.88 -6.49 4.03
C PHE A 80 13.17 -5.23 4.50
N ALA A 81 12.14 -5.36 5.35
CA ALA A 81 11.42 -4.24 5.92
C ALA A 81 12.34 -3.31 6.71
N ALA A 82 13.22 -3.88 7.55
CA ALA A 82 14.23 -3.13 8.30
C ALA A 82 15.21 -2.41 7.36
N LYS A 83 15.64 -3.03 6.26
CA LYS A 83 16.56 -2.43 5.29
C LYS A 83 15.99 -1.17 4.62
N ILE A 84 14.68 -1.16 4.34
CA ILE A 84 14.01 -0.01 3.71
C ILE A 84 13.32 0.92 4.72
N GLY A 85 13.40 0.60 6.01
CA GLY A 85 12.91 1.46 7.09
C GLY A 85 11.40 1.46 7.29
N ILE A 86 10.71 0.34 7.01
CA ILE A 86 9.25 0.25 7.18
C ILE A 86 8.84 -0.93 8.08
N ALA A 87 7.58 -0.94 8.52
CA ALA A 87 7.05 -2.06 9.28
C ALA A 87 6.92 -3.33 8.42
N PRO A 88 7.27 -4.52 8.95
CA PRO A 88 7.21 -5.77 8.18
C PRO A 88 5.79 -6.16 7.77
N GLY A 89 4.77 -5.74 8.53
CA GLY A 89 3.36 -5.93 8.18
C GLY A 89 3.01 -5.34 6.82
N ILE A 90 3.54 -4.15 6.50
CA ILE A 90 3.36 -3.47 5.20
C ILE A 90 3.92 -4.31 4.06
N VAL A 91 5.12 -4.88 4.24
CA VAL A 91 5.73 -5.79 3.24
C VAL A 91 4.86 -7.03 3.05
N VAL A 92 4.37 -7.65 4.14
CA VAL A 92 3.45 -8.79 4.04
C VAL A 92 2.20 -8.40 3.26
N GLY A 93 1.61 -7.24 3.55
CA GLY A 93 0.45 -6.71 2.84
C GLY A 93 0.68 -6.63 1.33
N ARG A 94 1.79 -6.01 0.91
CA ARG A 94 2.15 -5.91 -0.52
C ARG A 94 2.35 -7.28 -1.16
N LEU A 95 3.10 -8.18 -0.53
CA LEU A 95 3.35 -9.52 -1.09
C LEU A 95 2.07 -10.36 -1.20
N GLN A 96 1.12 -10.19 -0.29
CA GLN A 96 -0.18 -10.87 -0.34
C GLN A 96 -1.13 -10.26 -1.36
N HIS A 97 -1.05 -8.95 -1.58
CA HIS A 97 -1.80 -8.25 -2.63
C HIS A 97 -1.32 -8.69 -4.02
N ASP A 98 0.00 -8.79 -4.21
CA ASP A 98 0.62 -9.15 -5.49
C ASP A 98 0.64 -10.67 -5.76
N ASP A 99 -0.10 -11.47 -4.97
CA ASP A 99 -0.16 -12.94 -5.02
C ASP A 99 1.21 -13.65 -4.93
N VAL A 100 2.23 -12.97 -4.40
CA VAL A 100 3.58 -13.52 -4.16
C VAL A 100 3.61 -14.38 -2.88
N LEU A 101 2.73 -14.09 -1.93
CA LEU A 101 2.62 -14.76 -0.64
C LEU A 101 1.14 -15.07 -0.36
N PRO A 102 0.77 -16.29 0.07
CA PRO A 102 -0.61 -16.59 0.41
C PRO A 102 -1.15 -15.69 1.53
N LYS A 103 -2.43 -15.29 1.45
CA LYS A 103 -3.10 -14.42 2.44
C LYS A 103 -3.13 -14.98 3.87
N SER A 104 -2.88 -16.28 4.04
CA SER A 104 -2.77 -16.94 5.34
C SER A 104 -1.37 -16.87 5.96
N HIS A 105 -0.34 -16.50 5.21
CA HIS A 105 1.05 -16.57 5.65
C HIS A 105 1.54 -15.25 6.26
N CYS A 106 2.44 -15.35 7.24
CA CYS A 106 3.15 -14.21 7.84
C CYS A 106 2.25 -13.12 8.46
N ASN A 107 0.95 -13.39 8.67
CA ASN A 107 0.01 -12.47 9.29
C ASN A 107 0.41 -12.04 10.71
N ALA A 108 1.25 -12.82 11.39
CA ALA A 108 1.84 -12.45 12.68
C ALA A 108 2.79 -11.25 12.63
N LEU A 109 3.23 -10.83 11.43
CA LEU A 109 4.02 -9.61 11.23
C LEU A 109 3.16 -8.34 11.09
N LYS A 110 1.85 -8.49 10.88
CA LYS A 110 0.93 -7.36 10.76
C LYS A 110 0.54 -6.87 12.14
N GLN A 111 0.81 -5.61 12.44
CA GLN A 111 0.38 -5.00 13.68
C GLN A 111 -1.09 -4.65 13.58
N ARG A 112 -1.88 -5.03 14.59
CA ARG A 112 -3.29 -4.63 14.68
C ARG A 112 -3.42 -3.35 15.49
N PHE A 113 -4.26 -2.44 15.01
CA PHE A 113 -4.63 -1.26 15.77
C PHE A 113 -5.96 -1.52 16.47
N GLU A 114 -5.94 -1.32 17.78
CA GLU A 114 -7.13 -1.22 18.60
C GLU A 114 -7.19 0.22 19.09
N TRP A 115 -8.30 0.90 18.85
CA TRP A 115 -8.50 2.24 19.38
C TRP A 115 -8.72 2.11 20.88
N ALA A 116 -7.94 2.86 21.67
CA ALA A 116 -8.26 3.01 23.09
C ALA A 116 -9.55 3.82 23.20
N GLU A 117 -10.57 3.24 23.85
CA GLU A 117 -11.79 3.94 24.25
C GLU A 117 -11.54 4.96 25.36
#